data_AF-A0AA41AM98-F1
#
_entry.id   AF-A0AA41AM98-F1
#
_cell.length_a   1.000
_cell.length_b   1.000
_cell.length_c   1.000
_cell.angle_alpha   90.00
_cell.angle_beta   90.00
_cell.angle_gamma   90.00
#
_symmetry.space_group_name_H-M   'P 1'
#
loop_
_entity.id
_entity.type
_entity.pdbx_description
1 polymer ?
#
loop_
_entity_poly.entity_id
_entity_poly.type
_entity_poly.pdbx_seq_one_letter_code
_entity_poly.pdbx_strand_id
1 'polypeptide(L)' 'MTPKQAVPDALAPVLAAVLAGHPAAGPGLLARLVVAELRDLGWHITATPISPTRSIQ' A
#
# COMPACT_ATOMS: atom_id res chain seq x y z
N MET A 1 19.90 -0.31 11.44
CA MET A 1 19.43 -0.20 10.03
C MET A 1 18.33 -1.22 9.84
N THR A 2 17.08 -0.79 9.81
CA THR A 2 15.94 -1.70 9.55
C THR A 2 16.01 -2.13 8.09
N PRO A 3 15.96 -3.44 7.76
CA PRO A 3 16.00 -3.87 6.38
C PRO A 3 14.81 -3.28 5.64
N LYS A 4 15.09 -2.52 4.57
CA LYS A 4 14.07 -2.08 3.61
C LYS A 4 13.48 -3.36 3.03
N GLN A 5 12.28 -3.73 3.49
CA GLN A 5 11.59 -4.91 2.98
C GLN A 5 11.49 -4.77 1.46
N ALA A 6 12.06 -5.73 0.74
CA ALA A 6 11.99 -5.75 -0.70
C ALA A 6 10.51 -5.79 -1.09
N VAL A 7 10.10 -4.82 -1.90
CA VAL A 7 8.76 -4.82 -2.47
C VAL A 7 8.67 -6.03 -3.40
N PRO A 8 7.69 -6.93 -3.24
CA PRO A 8 7.56 -8.08 -4.11
C PRO A 8 7.35 -7.64 -5.57
N ASP A 9 8.00 -8.31 -6.52
CA ASP A 9 7.86 -7.99 -7.95
C ASP A 9 6.41 -8.06 -8.43
N ALA A 10 5.59 -8.90 -7.79
CA ALA A 10 4.16 -9.00 -8.02
C ALA A 10 3.36 -7.71 -7.75
N LEU A 11 3.92 -6.74 -7.01
CA LEU A 11 3.23 -5.48 -6.70
C LEU A 11 3.29 -4.47 -7.87
N ALA A 12 4.38 -4.47 -8.64
CA ALA A 12 4.58 -3.56 -9.76
C ALA A 12 3.44 -3.60 -10.80
N PRO A 13 2.95 -4.77 -11.27
CA PRO A 13 1.84 -4.80 -12.23
C PRO A 13 0.53 -4.27 -11.64
N VAL A 14 0.26 -4.49 -10.35
CA VAL A 14 -0.95 -3.98 -9.68
C VAL A 14 -0.92 -2.45 -9.61
N LEU A 15 0.22 -1.87 -9.23
CA LEU A 15 0.40 -0.43 -9.21
C LEU A 15 0.23 0.19 -10.60
N ALA A 16 0.82 -0.42 -11.63
CA ALA A 16 0.69 0.04 -13.01
C ALA A 16 -0.76 0.01 -13.50
N ALA A 17 -1.50 -1.07 -13.22
CA ALA A 17 -2.90 -1.20 -13.59
C ALA A 17 -3.78 -0.12 -12.92
N VAL A 18 -3.61 0.11 -11.62
CA VAL A 18 -4.38 1.12 -10.88
C VAL A 18 -4.07 2.54 -11.37
N LEU A 19 -2.79 2.86 -11.60
CA LEU A 19 -2.40 4.17 -12.11
C LEU A 19 -2.94 4.42 -13.53
N ALA A 20 -2.91 3.41 -14.39
CA ALA A 20 -3.43 3.50 -15.74
C ALA A 20 -4.96 3.66 -15.77
N GLY A 21 -5.68 2.97 -14.88
CA GLY A 21 -7.14 3.10 -14.75
C GLY A 21 -7.61 4.41 -14.12
N HIS A 22 -6.75 5.08 -13.35
CA HIS A 22 -7.12 6.25 -12.54
C HIS A 22 -6.09 7.40 -12.64
N PRO A 23 -5.84 7.96 -13.83
CA PRO A 23 -4.76 8.95 -14.04
C PRO A 23 -4.97 10.28 -13.29
N ALA A 24 -6.22 10.62 -12.94
CA ALA A 24 -6.57 11.84 -12.21
C ALA A 24 -6.79 11.62 -10.70
N ALA A 25 -6.63 10.39 -10.20
CA ALA A 25 -6.89 10.10 -8.79
C ALA A 25 -5.77 10.62 -7.89
N GLY A 26 -6.16 11.23 -6.77
CA GLY A 26 -5.20 11.61 -5.73
C GLY A 26 -4.57 10.40 -5.03
N PRO A 27 -3.41 10.58 -4.38
CA PRO A 27 -2.63 9.49 -3.80
C PRO A 27 -3.40 8.68 -2.74
N GLY A 28 -4.29 9.32 -1.97
CA GLY A 28 -5.12 8.62 -0.99
C GLY A 28 -6.13 7.65 -1.61
N LEU A 29 -6.72 8.01 -2.76
CA LEU A 29 -7.63 7.13 -3.50
C LEU A 29 -6.85 5.99 -4.16
N LEU A 30 -5.72 6.31 -4.82
CA LEU A 30 -4.85 5.31 -5.43
C LEU A 30 -4.40 4.25 -4.41
N ALA A 31 -3.98 4.66 -3.21
CA ALA A 31 -3.58 3.73 -2.15
C ALA A 31 -4.72 2.76 -1.75
N ARG A 32 -5.95 3.27 -1.63
CA ARG A 32 -7.13 2.43 -1.32
C ARG A 32 -7.44 1.45 -2.43
N LEU A 33 -7.34 1.88 -3.69
CA LEU A 33 -7.56 1.03 -4.85
C LEU A 33 -6.51 -0.09 -4.93
N VAL A 34 -5.22 0.23 -4.75
CA VAL A 34 -4.16 -0.79 -4.70
C VAL A 34 -4.40 -1.81 -3.59
N VAL A 35 -4.80 -1.36 -2.39
CA VAL A 35 -5.12 -2.25 -1.27
C VAL A 35 -6.34 -3.13 -1.59
N ALA A 36 -7.34 -2.59 -2.29
CA ALA A 36 -8.51 -3.36 -2.72
C ALA A 36 -8.14 -4.45 -3.73
N GLU A 37 -7.37 -4.12 -4.77
CA GLU A 37 -6.90 -5.07 -5.78
C GLU A 37 -6.04 -6.19 -5.16
N LEU A 38 -5.12 -5.84 -4.25
CA LEU A 38 -4.31 -6.85 -3.57
C LEU A 38 -5.16 -7.79 -2.72
N ARG A 39 -6.20 -7.28 -2.04
CA ARG A 39 -7.12 -8.12 -1.27
C ARG A 39 -7.92 -9.07 -2.17
N ASP A 40 -8.34 -8.60 -3.34
CA ASP A 40 -9.02 -9.44 -4.34
C ASP A 40 -8.12 -10.59 -4.83
N LEU A 41 -6.83 -10.29 -5.02
CA LEU A 41 -5.78 -11.29 -5.31
C LEU A 41 -5.44 -12.21 -4.11
N GLY A 42 -6.16 -12.10 -3.00
CA GLY A 42 -6.00 -12.96 -1.81
C GLY A 42 -4.92 -12.50 -0.83
N TRP A 43 -4.38 -11.29 -0.97
CA TRP A 43 -3.37 -10.79 -0.04
C TRP A 43 -4.00 -10.35 1.27
N HIS A 44 -3.47 -10.87 2.38
CA HIS A 44 -3.88 -10.47 3.71
C HIS A 44 -3.13 -9.21 4.16
N ILE A 45 -3.74 -8.04 3.92
CA ILE A 45 -3.16 -6.74 4.32
C ILE A 45 -3.69 -6.35 5.70
N THR A 46 -2.84 -6.48 6.71
CA THR A 46 -3.09 -6.03 8.09
C THR A 46 -2.57 -4.62 8.26
N ALA A 47 -3.43 -3.67 8.64
CA ALA A 47 -2.97 -2.35 9.06
C ALA A 47 -2.36 -2.49 10.46
N THR A 48 -1.04 -2.41 10.56
CA THR A 48 -0.39 -2.28 11.87
C THR A 48 -0.70 -0.88 12.38
N PRO A 49 -1.35 -0.72 13.54
CA PRO A 49 -1.50 0.60 14.13
C PRO A 49 -0.10 1.16 14.36
N ILE A 50 0.20 2.28 13.72
CA ILE A 50 1.35 3.10 14.09
C ILE A 50 1.02 3.64 15.48
N SER A 51 1.54 2.99 16.52
CA SER A 51 1.48 3.54 17.89
C SER A 51 2.03 4.96 17.84
N PRO A 52 1.27 5.98 18.27
CA PRO A 52 1.82 7.29 18.49
C PRO A 52 2.69 7.23 19.76
N THR A 53 3.87 6.60 19.69
CA THR A 53 4.86 6.70 20.75
C THR A 53 5.52 8.06 20.63
N ARG A 54 4.88 9.06 21.22
CA ARG A 54 5.52 10.32 21.63
C ARG A 54 5.08 10.66 23.05
N SER A 55 5.48 9.83 24.01
CA SER A 55 5.71 10.30 25.38
C SER A 55 7.09 10.93 25.40
N ILE A 56 7.16 12.24 25.15
CA ILE A 56 8.26 13.04 25.68
C ILE A 56 7.79 13.43 27.08
N GLN A 57 8.39 12.80 28.09
CA GLN A 57 8.43 13.34 29.44
C GLN A 57 9.84 13.90 29.66
#